data_AF-A0A1Y1NMP6-F1
#
_entry.id   AF-A0A1Y1NMP6-F1
#
_cell.length_a   1.000
_cell.length_b   1.000
_cell.length_c   1.000
_cell.angle_alpha   90.00
_cell.angle_beta   90.00
_cell.angle_gamma   90.00
#
_symmetry.space_group_name_H-M   'P 1'
#
loop_
_entity.id
_entity.type
_entity.pdbx_description
1 polymer ?
#
loop_
_entity_poly.entity_id
_entity_poly.type
_entity_poly.pdbx_seq_one_letter_code
_entity_poly.pdbx_strand_id
1 'polypeptide(L)'
;MGSFHHTDFVCGPRPPFIGPVRSMLSNADKNVATVLKELAEKYPEYREILLNKAAIHEQKSGMIIEKAEYQKVLKQFDDALVEVESELASHTEGTENWWLCCGQFTIADIGLAILLERLNQLGYASYYWRNNKKPNIEKYYARVQQRDSFKKTIPNIKFHTQMFLSTYKKQLAISIGVGLCVAILLGGAYIIFKPEN
;
A
#
# COMPACT_ATOMS: atom_id res chain seq x y z
N MET A 1 -0.01 2.77 6.41
CA MET A 1 1.46 2.87 6.61
C MET A 1 1.97 2.05 7.77
N GLY A 2 1.17 1.64 8.77
CA GLY A 2 1.69 0.88 9.93
C GLY A 2 2.46 -0.39 9.56
N SER A 3 2.05 -1.12 8.53
CA SER A 3 2.78 -2.27 7.99
C SER A 3 4.16 -1.96 7.41
N PHE A 4 4.49 -0.68 7.23
CA PHE A 4 5.80 -0.21 6.76
C PHE A 4 6.70 0.17 7.94
N HIS A 5 6.12 0.52 9.10
CA HIS A 5 6.84 0.82 10.34
C HIS A 5 7.07 -0.43 11.19
N HIS A 6 6.11 -1.37 11.19
CA HIS A 6 6.11 -2.58 12.00
C HIS A 6 6.25 -3.82 11.11
N THR A 7 7.45 -4.03 10.58
CA THR A 7 7.73 -5.11 9.61
C THR A 7 7.74 -6.49 10.24
N ASP A 8 7.81 -6.58 11.56
CA ASP A 8 7.75 -7.81 12.35
C ASP A 8 6.39 -8.52 12.25
N PHE A 9 5.30 -7.81 11.95
CA PHE A 9 3.99 -8.41 11.74
C PHE A 9 3.73 -8.88 10.30
N VAL A 10 4.68 -8.66 9.40
CA VAL A 10 4.46 -8.75 7.96
C VAL A 10 5.41 -9.76 7.34
N CYS A 11 4.88 -10.68 6.53
CA CYS A 11 5.70 -11.65 5.81
C CYS A 11 5.35 -11.63 4.32
N GLY A 12 6.38 -11.42 3.47
CA GLY A 12 6.27 -11.50 2.01
C GLY A 12 5.25 -10.53 1.41
N PRO A 13 5.43 -9.20 1.56
CA PRO A 13 4.52 -8.23 0.94
C PRO A 13 4.55 -8.34 -0.59
N ARG A 14 3.39 -8.16 -1.22
CA ARG A 14 3.21 -8.37 -2.67
C ARG A 14 3.10 -7.04 -3.41
N PRO A 15 3.27 -7.03 -4.75
CA PRO A 15 3.03 -5.84 -5.55
C PRO A 15 1.64 -5.22 -5.28
N PRO A 16 1.52 -3.87 -5.27
CA PRO A 16 2.59 -2.91 -5.52
C PRO A 16 3.48 -2.62 -4.30
N PHE A 17 3.17 -3.15 -3.12
CA PHE A 17 3.83 -2.80 -1.85
C PHE A 17 5.13 -3.56 -1.59
N ILE A 18 5.97 -3.71 -2.61
CA ILE A 18 7.33 -4.22 -2.48
C ILE A 18 8.30 -3.11 -2.03
N GLY A 19 9.52 -3.46 -1.60
CA GLY A 19 10.47 -2.58 -0.92
C GLY A 19 10.60 -1.14 -1.46
N PRO A 20 10.90 -0.93 -2.74
CA PRO A 20 11.07 0.42 -3.31
C PRO A 20 9.82 1.31 -3.15
N VAL A 21 8.64 0.75 -3.40
CA VAL A 21 7.37 1.47 -3.26
C VAL A 21 7.07 1.75 -1.81
N ARG A 22 7.30 0.79 -0.91
CA ARG A 22 7.11 1.00 0.52
C ARG A 22 7.97 2.14 1.04
N SER A 23 9.24 2.19 0.63
CA SER A 23 10.14 3.29 1.00
C SER A 23 9.64 4.63 0.46
N MET A 24 9.28 4.69 -0.83
CA MET A 24 8.71 5.89 -1.45
C MET A 24 7.45 6.38 -0.71
N LEU A 25 6.51 5.49 -0.44
CA LEU A 25 5.27 5.81 0.26
C LEU A 25 5.51 6.21 1.72
N SER A 26 6.43 5.56 2.42
CA SER A 26 6.78 5.92 3.80
C SER A 26 7.45 7.30 3.87
N ASN A 27 8.36 7.60 2.95
CA ASN A 27 8.99 8.91 2.87
C ASN A 27 8.00 10.01 2.48
N ALA A 28 7.08 9.73 1.57
CA ALA A 28 5.99 10.65 1.25
C ALA A 28 5.13 10.95 2.48
N ASP A 29 4.74 9.91 3.24
CA ASP A 29 3.91 10.06 4.43
C ASP A 29 4.57 10.90 5.53
N LYS A 30 5.88 10.71 5.78
CA LYS A 30 6.64 11.49 6.77
C LYS A 30 6.61 13.00 6.52
N ASN A 31 6.51 13.42 5.27
CA ASN A 31 6.62 14.82 4.87
C ASN A 31 5.26 15.52 4.68
N VAL A 32 4.13 14.80 4.77
CA VAL A 32 2.80 15.35 4.47
C VAL A 32 2.47 16.56 5.34
N ALA A 33 2.67 16.48 6.66
CA ALA A 33 2.33 17.57 7.56
C ALA A 33 3.17 18.83 7.29
N THR A 34 4.47 18.68 7.02
CA THR A 34 5.37 19.77 6.66
C THR A 34 4.92 20.45 5.36
N VAL A 35 4.66 19.67 4.31
CA VAL A 35 4.19 20.20 3.02
C VAL A 35 2.85 20.93 3.17
N LEU A 36 1.93 20.40 3.98
CA LEU A 36 0.65 21.07 4.24
C LEU A 36 0.83 22.41 4.95
N LYS A 37 1.76 22.51 5.91
CA LYS A 37 2.10 23.76 6.61
C LYS A 37 2.74 24.78 5.66
N GLU A 38 3.64 24.35 4.79
CA GLU A 38 4.24 25.22 3.75
C GLU A 38 3.19 25.73 2.75
N LEU A 39 2.25 24.88 2.33
CA LEU A 39 1.15 25.28 1.45
C LEU A 39 0.19 26.27 2.14
N ALA A 40 -0.01 26.14 3.45
CA ALA A 40 -0.82 27.06 4.24
C ALA A 40 -0.22 28.48 4.29
N GLU A 41 1.11 28.60 4.31
CA GLU A 41 1.79 29.90 4.24
C GLU A 41 1.78 30.47 2.81
N LYS A 42 1.84 29.60 1.79
CA LYS A 42 1.82 30.02 0.38
C LYS A 42 0.43 30.45 -0.12
N TYR A 43 -0.64 29.86 0.41
CA TYR A 43 -2.03 30.10 0.00
C TYR A 43 -2.90 30.45 1.22
N PRO A 44 -2.86 31.71 1.69
CA PRO A 44 -3.58 32.14 2.90
C PRO A 44 -5.09 31.87 2.86
N GLU A 45 -5.70 31.84 1.67
CA GLU A 45 -7.13 31.54 1.49
C GLU A 45 -7.53 30.12 1.91
N TYR A 46 -6.58 29.17 1.92
CA TYR A 46 -6.81 27.78 2.33
C TYR A 46 -6.14 27.43 3.66
N ARG A 47 -5.54 28.42 4.35
CA ARG A 47 -4.66 28.22 5.50
C ARG A 47 -5.29 27.35 6.58
N GLU A 48 -6.51 27.69 7.00
CA GLU A 48 -7.21 26.98 8.08
C GLU A 48 -7.43 25.50 7.74
N ILE A 49 -7.94 25.21 6.53
CA ILE A 49 -8.21 23.84 6.07
C ILE A 49 -6.92 23.04 5.97
N LEU A 50 -5.84 23.65 5.46
CA LEU A 50 -4.54 22.99 5.31
C LEU A 50 -3.87 22.70 6.66
N LEU A 51 -3.92 23.64 7.61
CA LEU A 51 -3.42 23.44 8.97
C LEU A 51 -4.23 22.38 9.72
N ASN A 52 -5.55 22.38 9.59
CA ASN A 52 -6.39 21.33 10.17
C ASN A 52 -6.04 19.95 9.59
N LYS A 53 -5.86 19.86 8.26
CA LYS A 53 -5.44 18.61 7.61
C LYS A 53 -4.05 18.14 8.08
N ALA A 54 -3.13 19.07 8.33
CA ALA A 54 -1.81 18.76 8.89
C ALA A 54 -1.92 18.20 10.32
N ALA A 55 -2.71 18.83 11.19
CA ALA A 55 -2.94 18.39 12.55
C ALA A 55 -3.59 16.98 12.60
N ILE A 56 -4.59 16.73 11.76
CA ILE A 56 -5.23 15.41 11.62
C ILE A 56 -4.22 14.35 11.15
N HIS A 57 -3.32 14.70 10.23
CA HIS A 57 -2.29 13.79 9.75
C HIS A 57 -1.28 13.45 10.86
N GLU A 58 -0.80 14.45 11.60
CA GLU A 58 0.15 14.26 12.72
C GLU A 58 -0.44 13.36 13.82
N GLN A 59 -1.70 13.61 14.20
CA GLN A 59 -2.41 12.78 15.17
C GLN A 59 -2.53 11.32 14.71
N LYS A 60 -2.95 11.10 13.46
CA LYS A 60 -3.09 9.74 12.89
C LYS A 60 -1.75 9.04 12.75
N SER A 61 -0.71 9.77 12.36
CA SER A 61 0.65 9.24 12.20
C SER A 61 1.19 8.76 13.55
N GLY A 62 0.99 9.53 14.62
CA GLY A 62 1.39 9.14 15.98
C GLY A 62 0.82 7.78 16.41
N MET A 63 -0.48 7.56 16.22
CA MET A 63 -1.14 6.28 16.55
C MET A 63 -0.60 5.10 15.73
N ILE A 64 -0.15 5.33 14.50
CA ILE A 64 0.33 4.29 13.60
C ILE A 64 1.80 3.94 13.89
N ILE A 65 2.60 4.92 14.31
CA ILE A 65 4.02 4.74 14.64
C ILE A 65 4.17 3.98 15.96
N GLU A 66 3.29 4.21 16.92
CA GLU A 66 3.34 3.50 18.19
C GLU A 66 2.93 2.03 18.01
N LYS A 67 3.83 1.11 18.39
CA LYS A 67 3.62 -0.33 18.21
C LYS A 67 2.39 -0.85 18.98
N ALA A 68 2.20 -0.41 20.22
CA ALA A 68 1.11 -0.87 21.06
C ALA A 68 -0.25 -0.46 20.48
N GLU A 69 -0.40 0.79 20.05
CA GLU A 69 -1.61 1.26 19.37
C GLU A 69 -1.84 0.55 18.04
N TYR A 70 -0.77 0.31 17.27
CA TYR A 70 -0.89 -0.46 16.04
C TYR A 70 -1.37 -1.89 16.27
N GLN A 71 -0.88 -2.55 17.33
CA GLN A 71 -1.34 -3.89 17.71
C GLN A 71 -2.83 -3.92 18.07
N LYS A 72 -3.36 -2.87 18.70
CA LYS A 72 -4.81 -2.78 18.97
C LYS A 72 -5.62 -2.78 17.67
N VAL A 73 -5.17 -2.05 16.66
CA VAL A 73 -5.80 -2.07 15.33
C VAL A 73 -5.70 -3.46 14.70
N LEU A 74 -4.53 -4.11 14.77
CA LEU A 74 -4.35 -5.46 14.25
C LEU A 74 -5.27 -6.47 14.94
N LYS A 75 -5.49 -6.31 16.25
CA LYS A 75 -6.40 -7.15 17.03
C LYS A 75 -7.85 -6.99 16.59
N GLN A 76 -8.31 -5.77 16.30
CA GLN A 76 -9.68 -5.54 15.80
C GLN A 76 -9.94 -6.30 14.49
N PHE A 77 -8.95 -6.33 13.59
CA PHE A 77 -9.03 -7.15 12.39
C PHE A 77 -9.03 -8.64 12.70
N ASP A 78 -8.22 -9.09 13.67
CA ASP A 78 -8.18 -10.50 14.06
C ASP A 78 -9.53 -10.96 14.64
N ASP A 79 -10.12 -10.16 15.52
CA ASP A 79 -11.42 -10.42 16.15
C ASP A 79 -12.51 -10.58 15.06
N ALA A 80 -12.57 -9.66 14.08
CA ALA A 80 -13.51 -9.77 12.97
C ALA A 80 -13.25 -11.01 12.08
N LEU A 81 -11.98 -11.37 11.85
CA LEU A 81 -11.63 -12.57 11.09
C LEU A 81 -11.92 -13.86 11.87
N VAL A 82 -11.94 -13.84 13.20
CA VAL A 82 -12.39 -14.98 14.02
C VAL A 82 -13.88 -15.24 13.79
N GLU A 83 -14.71 -14.19 13.74
CA GLU A 83 -16.13 -14.33 13.43
C GLU A 83 -16.35 -14.91 12.02
N VAL A 84 -15.62 -14.40 11.02
CA VAL A 84 -15.67 -14.92 9.64
C VAL A 84 -15.21 -16.38 9.58
N GLU A 85 -14.15 -16.76 10.28
CA GLU A 85 -13.68 -18.14 10.33
C GLU A 85 -14.73 -19.06 10.95
N SER A 86 -15.38 -18.61 12.03
CA SER A 86 -16.46 -19.35 12.70
C SER A 86 -17.65 -19.55 11.77
N GLU A 87 -18.06 -18.50 11.04
CA GLU A 87 -19.16 -18.59 10.08
C GLU A 87 -18.82 -19.58 8.97
N LEU A 88 -17.64 -19.47 8.36
CA LEU A 88 -17.21 -20.38 7.30
C LEU A 88 -17.09 -21.85 7.78
N ALA A 89 -16.71 -22.06 9.05
CA ALA A 89 -16.63 -23.38 9.66
C ALA A 89 -18.00 -23.99 9.99
N SER A 90 -19.03 -23.15 10.14
CA SER A 90 -20.40 -23.59 10.47
C SER A 90 -21.11 -24.30 9.29
N HIS A 91 -20.58 -24.15 8.07
CA HIS A 91 -21.11 -24.77 6.87
C HIS A 91 -20.86 -26.29 6.85
N THR A 92 -21.86 -27.06 7.29
CA THR A 92 -21.86 -28.52 7.28
C THR A 92 -23.03 -29.08 6.46
N GLU A 93 -22.98 -30.37 6.14
CA GLU A 93 -24.11 -31.19 5.64
C GLU A 93 -24.87 -30.56 4.46
N GLY A 94 -24.23 -30.50 3.29
CA GLY A 94 -24.83 -29.98 2.05
C GLY A 94 -24.65 -28.47 1.84
N THR A 95 -24.05 -27.77 2.81
CA THR A 95 -23.67 -26.36 2.70
C THR A 95 -22.16 -26.14 2.58
N GLU A 96 -21.35 -27.19 2.47
CA GLU A 96 -19.88 -27.11 2.51
C GLU A 96 -19.27 -26.27 1.38
N ASN A 97 -20.04 -26.07 0.29
CA ASN A 97 -19.67 -25.29 -0.87
C ASN A 97 -20.28 -23.88 -0.88
N TRP A 98 -20.93 -23.46 0.20
CA TRP A 98 -21.43 -22.10 0.35
C TRP A 98 -20.27 -21.10 0.34
N TRP A 99 -20.62 -19.87 -0.01
CA TRP A 99 -19.77 -18.71 0.16
C TRP A 99 -19.90 -18.21 1.61
N LEU A 100 -19.67 -16.94 1.90
CA LEU A 100 -19.64 -16.48 3.28
C LEU A 100 -20.98 -16.71 4.02
N CYS A 101 -22.11 -16.46 3.36
CA CYS A 101 -23.42 -16.51 4.03
C CYS A 101 -24.41 -17.49 3.36
N CYS A 102 -24.19 -17.87 2.10
CA CYS A 102 -25.12 -18.72 1.36
C CYS A 102 -24.47 -19.36 0.12
N GLY A 103 -25.24 -20.19 -0.61
CA GLY A 103 -24.76 -20.85 -1.84
C GLY A 103 -24.41 -19.91 -3.00
N GLN A 104 -24.83 -18.64 -2.95
CA GLN A 104 -24.54 -17.65 -3.98
C GLN A 104 -23.45 -16.67 -3.53
N PHE A 105 -22.69 -16.13 -4.49
CA PHE A 105 -21.66 -15.13 -4.21
C PHE A 105 -22.31 -13.76 -4.08
N THR A 106 -22.15 -13.12 -2.93
CA THR A 106 -22.91 -11.92 -2.54
C THR A 106 -22.01 -10.70 -2.36
N ILE A 107 -22.61 -9.56 -1.97
CA ILE A 107 -21.88 -8.34 -1.60
C ILE A 107 -20.97 -8.57 -0.40
N ALA A 108 -21.39 -9.42 0.55
CA ALA A 108 -20.55 -9.76 1.72
C ALA A 108 -19.24 -10.42 1.27
N ASP A 109 -19.32 -11.31 0.27
CA ASP A 109 -18.16 -11.96 -0.32
C ASP A 109 -17.25 -10.98 -1.08
N ILE A 110 -17.84 -10.01 -1.78
CA ILE A 110 -17.06 -8.96 -2.46
C ILE A 110 -16.27 -8.15 -1.42
N GLY A 111 -16.92 -7.74 -0.32
CA GLY A 111 -16.28 -6.99 0.76
C GLY A 111 -15.14 -7.78 1.40
N LEU A 112 -15.40 -9.04 1.77
CA LEU A 112 -14.39 -9.92 2.37
C LEU A 112 -13.24 -10.20 1.40
N ALA A 113 -13.52 -10.48 0.12
CA ALA A 113 -12.50 -10.70 -0.91
C ALA A 113 -11.54 -9.51 -1.05
N ILE A 114 -12.09 -8.28 -1.07
CA ILE A 114 -11.29 -7.06 -1.14
C ILE A 114 -10.41 -6.93 0.11
N LEU A 115 -10.99 -7.12 1.30
CA LEU A 115 -10.26 -7.02 2.56
C LEU A 115 -9.09 -8.03 2.60
N LEU A 116 -9.35 -9.30 2.32
CA LEU A 116 -8.34 -10.36 2.32
C LEU A 116 -7.24 -10.10 1.28
N GLU A 117 -7.60 -9.62 0.08
CA GLU A 117 -6.61 -9.23 -0.93
C GLU A 117 -5.73 -8.07 -0.45
N ARG A 118 -6.30 -7.05 0.20
CA ARG A 118 -5.51 -5.93 0.75
C ARG A 118 -4.57 -6.39 1.86
N LEU A 119 -5.04 -7.20 2.80
CA LEU A 119 -4.21 -7.77 3.86
C LEU A 119 -3.09 -8.64 3.26
N ASN A 120 -3.39 -9.44 2.24
CA ASN A 120 -2.43 -10.27 1.54
C ASN A 120 -1.37 -9.44 0.79
N GLN A 121 -1.78 -8.38 0.09
CA GLN A 121 -0.86 -7.44 -0.58
C GLN A 121 0.08 -6.76 0.42
N LEU A 122 -0.45 -6.41 1.60
CA LEU A 122 0.32 -5.84 2.69
C LEU A 122 1.22 -6.85 3.40
N GLY A 123 1.09 -8.16 3.14
CA GLY A 123 1.91 -9.24 3.72
C GLY A 123 1.37 -9.81 5.03
N TYR A 124 0.09 -9.61 5.35
CA TYR A 124 -0.53 -10.08 6.59
C TYR A 124 -1.12 -11.49 6.52
N ALA A 125 -1.03 -12.18 5.38
CA ALA A 125 -1.62 -13.51 5.23
C ALA A 125 -1.09 -14.51 6.27
N SER A 126 0.23 -14.53 6.49
CA SER A 126 0.88 -15.38 7.50
C SER A 126 0.60 -14.95 8.94
N TYR A 127 0.24 -13.68 9.13
CA TYR A 127 -0.14 -13.16 10.43
C TYR A 127 -1.55 -13.63 10.81
N TYR A 128 -2.52 -13.54 9.90
CA TYR A 128 -3.92 -13.76 10.22
C TYR A 128 -4.47 -15.16 9.94
N TRP A 129 -4.20 -15.76 8.77
CA TRP A 129 -4.94 -16.96 8.35
C TRP A 129 -4.12 -18.14 7.85
N ARG A 130 -2.91 -17.94 7.32
CA ARG A 130 -2.06 -19.06 6.87
C ARG A 130 -1.47 -19.85 8.04
N ASN A 131 -0.78 -20.95 7.71
CA ASN A 131 -0.13 -21.85 8.66
C ASN A 131 -1.15 -22.45 9.65
N ASN A 132 -2.31 -22.87 9.14
CA ASN A 132 -3.42 -23.44 9.91
C ASN A 132 -4.02 -22.53 10.99
N LYS A 133 -3.81 -21.21 10.93
CA LYS A 133 -4.42 -20.27 11.88
C LYS A 133 -5.92 -20.12 11.68
N LYS A 134 -6.36 -19.97 10.42
CA LYS A 134 -7.76 -19.84 10.02
C LYS A 134 -7.97 -20.57 8.67
N PRO A 135 -8.00 -21.92 8.71
CA PRO A 135 -7.98 -22.75 7.50
C PRO A 135 -9.18 -22.54 6.58
N ASN A 136 -10.36 -22.19 7.11
CA ASN A 136 -11.55 -21.98 6.30
C ASN A 136 -11.45 -20.68 5.50
N ILE A 137 -10.95 -19.60 6.10
CA ILE A 137 -10.59 -18.37 5.39
C ILE A 137 -9.52 -18.64 4.33
N GLU A 138 -8.50 -19.43 4.64
CA GLU A 138 -7.45 -19.77 3.66
C GLU A 138 -8.04 -20.49 2.44
N LYS A 139 -8.88 -21.50 2.66
CA LYS A 139 -9.60 -22.23 1.60
C LYS A 139 -10.57 -21.32 0.84
N TYR A 140 -11.36 -20.52 1.54
CA TYR A 140 -12.30 -19.57 0.97
C TYR A 140 -11.59 -18.57 0.05
N TYR A 141 -10.52 -17.95 0.52
CA TYR A 141 -9.78 -16.96 -0.23
C TYR A 141 -9.09 -17.56 -1.47
N ALA A 142 -8.55 -18.77 -1.36
CA ALA A 142 -8.03 -19.51 -2.51
C ALA A 142 -9.10 -19.73 -3.58
N ARG A 143 -10.34 -20.05 -3.17
CA ARG A 143 -11.49 -20.20 -4.08
C ARG A 143 -11.89 -18.86 -4.71
N VAL A 144 -11.92 -17.76 -3.94
CA VAL A 144 -12.19 -16.41 -4.45
C VAL A 144 -11.20 -16.01 -5.54
N GLN A 145 -9.91 -16.28 -5.36
CA GLN A 145 -8.86 -15.98 -6.33
C GLN A 145 -9.05 -16.69 -7.68
N GLN A 146 -9.81 -17.79 -7.72
CA GLN A 146 -10.09 -18.51 -8.96
C GLN A 146 -11.18 -17.87 -9.82
N ARG A 147 -11.99 -16.95 -9.27
CA ARG A 147 -13.08 -16.29 -9.98
C ARG A 147 -12.56 -15.39 -11.11
N ASP A 148 -13.23 -15.41 -12.25
CA ASP A 148 -12.86 -14.58 -13.40
C ASP A 148 -12.93 -13.08 -13.10
N SER A 149 -13.95 -12.65 -12.35
CA SER A 149 -14.07 -11.25 -11.93
C SER A 149 -12.89 -10.82 -11.06
N PHE A 150 -12.41 -11.70 -10.18
CA PHE A 150 -11.24 -11.43 -9.36
C PHE A 150 -9.98 -11.30 -10.25
N LYS A 151 -9.73 -12.30 -11.11
CA LYS A 151 -8.58 -12.31 -12.03
C LYS A 151 -8.52 -11.10 -12.97
N LYS A 152 -9.68 -10.61 -13.42
CA LYS A 152 -9.79 -9.42 -14.28
C LYS A 152 -9.58 -8.11 -13.52
N THR A 153 -9.85 -8.10 -12.22
CA THR A 153 -9.79 -6.87 -11.40
C THR A 153 -8.41 -6.67 -10.78
N ILE A 154 -7.74 -7.73 -10.35
CA ILE A 154 -6.43 -7.61 -9.69
C ILE A 154 -5.36 -7.34 -10.75
N PRO A 155 -4.64 -6.20 -10.66
CA PRO A 155 -3.60 -5.89 -11.62
C PRO A 155 -2.51 -6.95 -11.56
N ASN A 156 -2.21 -7.54 -12.72
CA ASN A 156 -1.15 -8.53 -12.79
C ASN A 156 0.23 -7.88 -12.61
N ILE A 157 1.26 -8.71 -12.41
CA ILE A 157 2.62 -8.21 -12.24
C ILE A 157 3.11 -7.39 -13.43
N LYS A 158 2.64 -7.68 -14.65
CA LYS A 158 3.00 -6.93 -15.87
C LYS A 158 2.51 -5.48 -15.80
N PHE A 159 1.29 -5.26 -15.29
CA PHE A 159 0.76 -3.91 -15.06
C PHE A 159 1.63 -3.12 -14.09
N HIS A 160 2.01 -3.71 -12.97
CA HIS A 160 2.90 -3.07 -11.99
C HIS A 160 4.29 -2.81 -12.56
N THR A 161 4.90 -3.78 -13.26
CA THR A 161 6.19 -3.60 -13.94
C THR A 161 6.13 -2.48 -14.98
N GLN A 162 5.08 -2.41 -15.79
CA GLN A 162 4.89 -1.34 -16.77
C GLN A 162 4.75 0.03 -16.09
N MET A 163 4.01 0.11 -14.98
CA MET A 163 3.89 1.33 -14.18
C MET A 163 5.27 1.78 -13.64
N PHE A 164 6.06 0.86 -13.07
CA PHE A 164 7.41 1.18 -12.59
C PHE A 164 8.35 1.63 -13.71
N LEU A 165 8.39 0.90 -14.82
CA LEU A 165 9.22 1.27 -15.97
C LEU A 165 8.82 2.62 -16.56
N SER A 166 7.52 2.92 -16.65
CA SER A 166 7.04 4.21 -17.14
C SER A 166 7.44 5.37 -16.23
N THR A 167 7.45 5.16 -14.92
CA THR A 167 7.87 6.15 -13.92
C THR A 167 9.39 6.35 -13.95
N TYR A 168 10.15 5.26 -14.03
CA TYR A 168 11.61 5.29 -14.11
C TYR A 168 12.12 5.91 -15.41
N LYS A 169 11.51 5.59 -16.56
CA LYS A 169 11.84 6.22 -17.86
C LYS A 169 11.65 7.73 -17.83
N LYS A 170 10.59 8.23 -17.18
CA LYS A 170 10.37 9.68 -17.01
C LYS A 170 11.46 10.32 -16.15
N GLN A 171 11.85 9.70 -15.04
CA GLN A 171 12.92 10.21 -14.18
C GLN A 171 14.30 10.17 -14.86
N LEU A 172 14.62 9.11 -15.61
CA LEU A 172 15.89 8.97 -16.34
C LEU A 172 16.01 10.00 -17.47
N ALA A 173 14.93 10.27 -18.20
CA ALA A 173 14.93 11.30 -19.24
C ALA A 173 15.22 12.69 -18.66
N ILE A 174 14.66 13.00 -17.48
CA ILE A 174 14.91 14.26 -16.78
C ILE A 174 16.38 14.35 -16.31
N SER A 175 16.92 13.29 -15.71
CA SER A 175 18.29 13.31 -15.19
C SER A 175 19.35 13.40 -16.30
N ILE A 176 19.17 12.69 -17.41
CA ILE A 176 20.05 12.81 -18.59
C ILE A 176 19.99 14.24 -19.14
N GLY A 177 18.79 14.81 -19.28
CA GLY A 177 18.63 16.18 -19.77
C GLY A 177 19.37 17.21 -18.91
N VAL A 178 19.20 17.14 -17.59
CA VAL A 178 19.91 18.04 -16.65
C VAL A 178 21.42 17.85 -16.72
N GLY A 179 21.91 16.61 -16.74
CA GLY A 179 23.35 16.32 -16.83
C GLY A 179 23.98 16.87 -18.11
N LEU A 180 23.27 16.76 -19.24
CA LEU A 180 23.73 17.26 -20.54
C LEU A 180 23.79 18.80 -20.55
N CYS A 181 22.79 19.47 -19.97
CA CYS A 181 22.81 20.93 -19.81
C CYS A 181 23.96 21.42 -18.92
N VAL A 182 24.22 20.75 -17.80
CA VAL A 182 25.34 21.10 -16.90
C VAL A 182 26.68 20.89 -17.60
N ALA A 183 26.85 19.79 -18.33
CA ALA A 183 28.07 19.52 -19.10
C ALA A 183 28.32 20.56 -20.20
N ILE A 184 27.27 21.00 -20.91
CA ILE A 184 27.36 22.07 -21.92
C ILE A 184 27.76 23.40 -21.27
N LEU A 185 27.15 23.77 -20.13
CA LEU A 185 27.46 25.02 -19.44
C LEU A 185 28.90 25.03 -18.91
N LEU A 186 29.35 23.94 -18.29
CA LEU A 186 30.72 23.81 -17.78
C LEU A 186 31.74 23.74 -18.91
N GLY A 187 31.45 23.00 -19.99
CA GLY A 187 32.31 22.93 -21.17
C GLY A 187 32.42 24.26 -21.91
N GLY A 188 31.30 24.97 -22.07
CA GLY A 188 31.27 26.31 -22.65
C GLY A 188 32.03 27.33 -21.81
N ALA A 189 31.84 27.32 -20.48
CA ALA A 189 32.61 28.16 -19.56
C ALA A 189 34.11 27.83 -19.62
N TYR A 190 34.49 26.55 -19.65
CA TYR A 190 35.88 26.14 -19.76
C TYR A 190 36.54 26.64 -21.06
N ILE A 191 35.82 26.61 -22.19
CA ILE A 191 36.33 27.14 -23.47
C ILE A 191 36.47 28.66 -23.43
N ILE A 192 35.50 29.38 -22.85
CA ILE A 192 35.52 30.85 -22.78
C ILE A 192 36.61 31.36 -21.83
N PHE A 193 36.82 30.69 -20.70
CA PHE A 193 37.79 31.06 -19.68
C PHE A 193 39.13 30.33 -19.82
N LYS A 194 39.36 29.61 -20.93
CA LYS A 194 40.62 28.94 -21.18
C LYS A 194 41.72 30.00 -21.37
N PRO A 195 42.74 30.06 -20.51
CA PRO A 195 43.84 31.00 -20.70
C PRO A 195 44.64 30.59 -21.96
N GLU A 196 44.86 31.56 -22.86
CA GLU A 196 45.83 31.42 -23.95
C GLU A 196 47.23 31.45 -23.34
N ASN A 197 47.95 30.34 -23.44
CA ASN A 197 49.40 30.27 -23.24
C ASN A 197 50.10 30.35 -24.60
#